data_AF-A0A7Y4X437-F1
#
_entry.id   AF-A0A7Y4X437-F1
#
_cell.length_a   1.000
_cell.length_b   1.000
_cell.length_c   1.000
_cell.angle_alpha   90.00
_cell.angle_beta   90.00
_cell.angle_gamma   90.00
#
_symmetry.space_group_name_H-M   'P 1'
#
loop_
_entity.id
_entity.type
_entity.pdbx_description
1 polymer ?
#
loop_
_entity_poly.entity_id
_entity_poly.type
_entity_poly.pdbx_seq_one_letter_code
_entity_poly.pdbx_strand_id
1 'polypeptide(L)'
;LNTLRELPIIGDVRGHGLLAAIEIVKNKETKEMFPAEMRIAQRVWEKALDTGVITRVAGGNNVAVCPPLIITKEQIDELVSALRNAVLAVMAELDNTWQMASGK
;
A
#
# COMPACT_ATOMS: atom_id res chain seq x y z
N LEU A 1 -3.14 4.56 -10.31
CA LEU A 1 -2.06 4.08 -9.40
C LEU A 1 -0.86 5.02 -9.29
N ASN A 2 -0.49 5.82 -10.31
CA ASN A 2 0.71 6.68 -10.25
C ASN A 2 0.71 7.67 -9.08
N THR A 3 -0.47 8.19 -8.71
CA THR A 3 -0.67 9.09 -7.56
C THR A 3 -0.28 8.48 -6.22
N LEU A 4 -0.20 7.15 -6.10
CA LEU A 4 0.28 6.49 -4.87
C LEU A 4 1.77 6.77 -4.63
N ARG A 5 2.56 7.08 -5.66
CA ARG A 5 4.00 7.42 -5.51
C ARG A 5 4.24 8.69 -4.70
N GLU A 6 3.23 9.53 -4.54
CA GLU A 6 3.30 10.73 -3.68
C GLU A 6 3.44 10.34 -2.21
N LEU A 7 2.90 9.19 -1.80
CA LEU A 7 2.86 8.77 -0.40
C LEU A 7 4.27 8.39 0.10
N PRO A 8 4.72 8.86 1.27
CA PRO A 8 6.10 8.72 1.76
C PRO A 8 6.66 7.29 1.77
N ILE A 9 5.82 6.30 2.07
CA ILE A 9 6.26 4.90 2.22
C ILE A 9 6.17 4.09 0.91
N ILE A 10 5.74 4.70 -0.20
CA ILE A 10 5.62 4.00 -1.49
C ILE A 10 6.93 4.14 -2.27
N GLY A 11 7.71 3.06 -2.31
CA GLY A 11 9.02 3.04 -2.95
C GLY A 11 8.93 3.01 -4.46
N ASP A 12 8.00 2.23 -4.99
CA ASP A 12 7.74 2.10 -6.42
C ASP A 12 6.31 1.62 -6.68
N VAL A 13 5.81 1.91 -7.87
CA VAL A 13 4.56 1.38 -8.40
C VAL A 13 4.87 0.88 -9.80
N ARG A 14 4.70 -0.40 -10.08
CA ARG A 14 5.06 -0.99 -11.37
C ARG A 14 3.96 -1.90 -11.86
N GLY A 15 3.79 -2.01 -13.17
CA GLY A 15 2.73 -2.84 -13.72
C GLY A 15 2.72 -2.87 -15.25
N HIS A 16 1.98 -3.82 -15.79
CA HIS A 16 1.73 -3.99 -17.21
C HIS A 16 0.28 -4.43 -17.43
N GLY A 17 -0.45 -3.72 -18.28
CA GLY A 17 -1.89 -3.92 -18.45
C GLY A 17 -2.64 -3.74 -17.12
N LEU A 18 -3.44 -4.76 -16.74
CA LEU A 18 -4.21 -4.79 -15.50
C LEU A 18 -3.52 -5.57 -14.37
N LEU A 19 -2.21 -5.79 -14.45
CA LEU A 19 -1.42 -6.35 -13.36
C LEU A 19 -0.44 -5.29 -12.85
N ALA A 20 -0.51 -4.95 -11.57
CA ALA A 20 0.40 -4.01 -10.93
C ALA A 20 0.83 -4.44 -9.53
N ALA A 21 1.99 -3.95 -9.10
CA ALA A 21 2.56 -4.10 -7.78
C ALA A 21 2.90 -2.72 -7.21
N ILE A 22 2.59 -2.54 -5.93
CA ILE A 22 2.89 -1.37 -5.12
C ILE A 22 3.93 -1.82 -4.10
N GLU A 23 5.13 -1.25 -4.18
CA GLU A 23 6.24 -1.56 -3.28
C GLU A 23 6.26 -0.58 -2.11
N ILE A 24 6.27 -1.12 -0.89
CA ILE A 24 6.25 -0.35 0.33
C ILE A 24 7.65 -0.42 0.97
N VAL A 25 8.25 0.75 1.19
CA VAL A 25 9.60 0.92 1.72
C VAL A 25 9.59 1.91 2.88
N LYS A 26 10.55 1.76 3.78
CA LYS A 26 10.78 2.69 4.89
C LYS A 26 11.44 3.98 4.40
N ASN A 27 12.31 3.89 3.40
CA ASN A 27 12.97 5.05 2.79
C ASN A 27 12.95 4.93 1.25
N LYS A 28 12.43 5.97 0.58
CA LYS A 28 12.27 6.04 -0.88
C LYS A 28 13.59 6.14 -1.65
N GLU A 29 14.58 6.82 -1.08
CA GLU A 29 15.87 7.11 -1.71
C GLU A 29 16.76 5.87 -1.64
N THR A 30 16.87 5.26 -0.46
CA THR A 30 17.73 4.10 -0.23
C THR A 30 17.07 2.77 -0.59
N LYS A 31 15.74 2.77 -0.79
CA LYS A 31 14.89 1.57 -0.90
C LYS A 31 15.00 0.65 0.33
N GLU A 32 15.35 1.21 1.49
CA GLU A 32 15.36 0.46 2.75
C GLU A 32 13.96 -0.10 3.04
N MET A 33 13.88 -1.40 3.24
CA MET A 33 12.62 -2.10 3.50
C MET A 33 12.22 -1.94 4.98
N PHE A 34 10.91 -1.92 5.25
CA PHE A 34 10.46 -2.14 6.63
C PHE A 34 10.84 -3.54 7.12
N PRO A 35 11.14 -3.70 8.43
CA PRO A 35 11.30 -5.01 9.04
C PRO A 35 10.09 -5.91 8.79
N ALA A 36 10.34 -7.19 8.48
CA ALA A 36 9.28 -8.13 8.10
C ALA A 36 8.25 -8.34 9.22
N GLU A 37 8.68 -8.22 10.48
CA GLU A 37 7.88 -8.36 11.69
C GLU A 37 6.79 -7.29 11.78
N MET A 38 7.00 -6.13 11.16
CA MET A 38 5.99 -5.07 11.12
C MET A 38 4.82 -5.40 10.20
N ARG A 39 5.00 -6.32 9.23
CA ARG A 39 3.96 -6.82 8.31
C ARG A 39 3.22 -5.69 7.57
N ILE A 40 3.93 -4.65 7.15
CA ILE A 40 3.32 -3.41 6.61
C ILE A 40 2.42 -3.69 5.40
N ALA A 41 2.89 -4.49 4.43
CA ALA A 41 2.08 -4.83 3.26
C ALA A 41 0.79 -5.58 3.63
N GLN A 42 0.83 -6.41 4.67
CA GLN A 42 -0.36 -7.07 5.18
C GLN A 42 -1.32 -6.09 5.85
N ARG A 43 -0.83 -5.13 6.64
CA ARG A 43 -1.70 -4.11 7.24
C ARG A 43 -2.41 -3.30 6.15
N VAL A 44 -1.69 -2.92 5.08
CA VAL A 44 -2.29 -2.24 3.93
C VAL A 44 -3.35 -3.13 3.26
N TRP A 45 -3.08 -4.42 3.11
CA TRP A 45 -4.06 -5.38 2.60
C TRP A 45 -5.32 -5.47 3.48
N GLU A 46 -5.16 -5.56 4.81
CA GLU A 46 -6.28 -5.58 5.77
C GLU A 46 -7.13 -4.31 5.65
N LYS A 47 -6.50 -3.13 5.64
CA LYS A 47 -7.24 -1.86 5.48
C LYS A 47 -7.93 -1.71 4.13
N ALA A 48 -7.33 -2.22 3.05
CA ALA A 48 -7.98 -2.24 1.74
C ALA A 48 -9.19 -3.19 1.74
N LEU A 49 -9.06 -4.35 2.39
CA LEU A 49 -10.14 -5.32 2.54
C LEU A 49 -11.34 -4.74 3.30
N ASP A 50 -11.10 -3.95 4.35
CA ASP A 50 -12.15 -3.26 5.12
C ASP A 50 -12.98 -2.29 4.25
N THR A 51 -12.43 -1.82 3.13
CA THR A 51 -13.12 -0.97 2.15
C THR A 51 -13.73 -1.75 0.97
N GLY A 52 -13.73 -3.08 1.03
CA GLY A 52 -14.27 -3.97 -0.01
C GLY A 52 -13.32 -4.23 -1.19
N VAL A 53 -12.07 -3.77 -1.12
CA VAL A 53 -11.07 -3.97 -2.19
C VAL A 53 -10.11 -5.08 -1.81
N ILE A 54 -10.21 -6.20 -2.54
CA ILE A 54 -9.31 -7.34 -2.36
C ILE A 54 -8.02 -7.12 -3.15
N THR A 55 -6.90 -7.15 -2.45
CA THR A 55 -5.56 -7.16 -3.05
C THR A 55 -4.79 -8.39 -2.61
N ARG A 56 -3.52 -8.51 -3.01
CA ARG A 56 -2.66 -9.62 -2.59
C ARG A 56 -1.36 -9.10 -2.00
N VAL A 57 -1.02 -9.55 -0.79
CA VAL A 57 0.35 -9.43 -0.29
C VAL A 57 1.24 -10.36 -1.11
N ALA A 58 2.23 -9.79 -1.79
CA ALA A 58 3.23 -10.51 -2.58
C ALA A 58 4.58 -10.52 -1.85
N GLY A 59 5.54 -11.29 -2.36
CA GLY A 59 6.88 -11.40 -1.75
C GLY A 59 7.53 -10.04 -1.47
N GLY A 60 8.21 -9.94 -0.33
CA GLY A 60 8.70 -8.67 0.20
C GLY A 60 7.59 -7.84 0.83
N ASN A 61 7.69 -6.50 0.74
CA ASN A 61 6.67 -5.56 1.18
C ASN A 61 5.85 -5.04 -0.03
N ASN A 62 5.34 -5.97 -0.85
CA ASN A 62 4.59 -5.62 -2.06
C ASN A 62 3.10 -5.92 -1.90
N VAL A 63 2.26 -5.01 -2.40
CA VAL A 63 0.82 -5.20 -2.59
C VAL A 63 0.55 -5.31 -4.08
N ALA A 64 0.06 -6.46 -4.53
CA ALA A 64 -0.29 -6.70 -5.93
C ALA A 64 -1.79 -6.50 -6.16
N VAL A 65 -2.12 -5.93 -7.32
CA VAL A 65 -3.49 -5.77 -7.82
C VAL A 65 -3.61 -6.36 -9.21
N CYS A 66 -4.69 -7.14 -9.40
CA CYS A 66 -5.04 -7.77 -10.66
C CYS A 66 -6.58 -7.75 -10.80
N PRO A 67 -7.18 -6.59 -11.08
CA PRO A 67 -8.62 -6.50 -11.29
C PRO A 67 -9.10 -7.35 -12.49
N PRO A 68 -10.40 -7.68 -12.55
CA PRO A 68 -11.00 -8.34 -13.71
C PRO A 68 -10.79 -7.55 -15.00
N LEU A 69 -10.72 -8.23 -16.15
CA LEU A 69 -10.54 -7.58 -17.46
C LEU A 69 -11.72 -6.69 -17.89
N ILE A 70 -12.88 -6.88 -17.27
CA ILE A 70 -14.10 -6.10 -17.51
C ILE A 70 -14.22 -4.86 -16.60
N ILE A 71 -13.19 -4.55 -15.80
CA ILE A 71 -13.21 -3.42 -14.87
C ILE A 71 -13.40 -2.09 -15.62
N THR A 72 -14.23 -1.20 -15.08
CA THR A 72 -14.44 0.14 -15.65
C THR A 72 -13.43 1.14 -15.09
N LYS A 73 -13.36 2.34 -15.70
CA LYS A 73 -12.48 3.41 -15.20
C LYS A 73 -12.88 3.88 -13.82
N GLU A 74 -14.17 3.98 -13.56
CA GLU A 74 -14.75 4.39 -12.29
C GLU A 74 -14.38 3.39 -11.18
N GLN A 75 -14.46 2.09 -11.47
CA GLN A 75 -14.02 1.03 -10.55
C GLN A 75 -12.50 1.06 -10.31
N ILE A 76 -11.71 1.46 -11.32
CA ILE A 76 -10.27 1.68 -11.13
C ILE A 76 -10.04 2.86 -10.16
N ASP A 77 -10.79 3.95 -10.29
CA ASP A 77 -10.67 5.10 -9.38
C ASP A 77 -11.04 4.73 -7.95
N GLU A 78 -12.10 3.93 -7.76
CA GLU A 78 -12.47 3.35 -6.46
C GLU A 78 -11.35 2.48 -5.88
N LEU A 79 -10.76 1.58 -6.68
CA LEU A 79 -9.64 0.73 -6.27
C LEU A 79 -8.43 1.57 -5.85
N VAL A 80 -8.08 2.61 -6.62
CA VAL A 80 -6.94 3.49 -6.32
C VAL A 80 -7.20 4.30 -5.05
N SER A 81 -8.44 4.79 -4.86
CA SER A 81 -8.86 5.52 -3.67
C SER A 81 -8.76 4.65 -2.41
N ALA A 82 -9.30 3.43 -2.46
CA ALA A 82 -9.21 2.44 -1.39
C ALA A 82 -7.75 2.15 -0.99
N LEU A 83 -6.87 1.90 -1.97
CA LEU A 83 -5.44 1.70 -1.73
C LEU A 83 -4.78 2.92 -1.08
N ARG A 84 -5.07 4.13 -1.57
CA ARG A 84 -4.52 5.37 -0.98
C ARG A 84 -4.93 5.49 0.48
N ASN A 85 -6.20 5.29 0.78
CA ASN A 85 -6.74 5.38 2.14
C ASN A 85 -6.15 4.30 3.05
N ALA A 86 -5.99 3.08 2.55
CA ALA A 86 -5.34 1.99 3.28
C ALA A 86 -3.90 2.32 3.66
N VAL A 87 -3.12 2.86 2.72
CA VAL A 87 -1.73 3.27 2.98
C VAL A 87 -1.68 4.42 3.99
N LEU A 88 -2.54 5.44 3.84
CA LEU A 88 -2.61 6.56 4.78
C LEU A 88 -3.00 6.11 6.20
N ALA A 89 -3.95 5.19 6.32
CA ALA A 89 -4.34 4.64 7.62
C ALA A 89 -3.18 3.91 8.29
N VAL A 90 -2.42 3.11 7.55
CA VAL A 90 -1.22 2.43 8.08
C VAL A 90 -0.14 3.43 8.46
N MET A 91 0.06 4.50 7.68
CA MET A 91 1.00 5.57 8.06
C MET A 91 0.60 6.23 9.39
N ALA A 92 -0.68 6.55 9.58
CA ALA A 92 -1.16 7.13 10.83
C ALA A 92 -0.96 6.17 12.03
N GLU A 93 -1.15 4.86 11.84
CA GLU A 93 -0.83 3.85 12.86
C GLU A 93 0.67 3.82 13.19
N LEU A 94 1.53 3.93 12.18
CA LEU A 94 2.97 3.97 12.40
C LEU A 94 3.37 5.22 13.18
N ASP A 95 2.89 6.40 12.80
CA ASP A 95 3.17 7.66 13.51
C ASP A 95 2.75 7.60 14.99
N ASN A 96 1.57 7.03 15.26
CA ASN A 96 1.10 6.79 16.63
C ASN A 96 1.99 5.79 17.38
N THR A 97 2.47 4.74 16.70
CA THR A 97 3.38 3.75 17.30
C THR A 97 4.74 4.38 17.63
N TRP A 98 5.25 5.27 16.77
CA TRP A 98 6.48 6.03 17.04
C TRP A 98 6.31 7.01 18.21
N GLN A 99 5.16 7.67 18.35
CA GLN A 99 4.85 8.51 19.52
C GLN A 99 4.78 7.68 20.81
N MET A 100 4.10 6.53 20.78
CA MET A 100 3.96 5.64 21.94
C MET A 100 5.30 5.00 22.37
N ALA A 101 6.19 4.67 21.42
CA ALA A 101 7.52 4.15 21.72
C ALA A 101 8.52 5.24 22.18
N SER A 102 8.25 6.51 21.86
CA SER A 102 9.12 7.65 22.20
C SER A 102 8.72 8.38 23.48
N GLY A 103 7.69 7.91 24.19
CA GLY A 103 7.32 8.40 25.52
C GLY A 103 7.06 9.90 25.57
N LYS A 104 6.24 10.42 24.66
CA LYS A 104 5.59 11.73 24.81
C LYS A 104 4.09 11.57 24.80
#